data_AF-A0A8D0GCY1-F1
#
_entry.id   AF-A0A8D0GCY1-F1
#
_cell.length_a   1.000
_cell.length_b   1.000
_cell.length_c   1.000
_cell.angle_alpha   90.00
_cell.angle_beta   90.00
_cell.angle_gamma   90.00
#
_symmetry.space_group_name_H-M   'P 1'
#
loop_
_entity.id
_entity.type
_entity.pdbx_description
1 polymer ?
#
loop_
_entity_poly.entity_id
_entity_poly.type
_entity_poly.pdbx_seq_one_letter_code
_entity_poly.pdbx_strand_id
1 'polypeptide(L)'
;MPGFITDILISLDDRFLYLSNWIHGDLRQYDISDPWRPRLVGQGKRVQGGPQMIQLSLDGTRLYVTTSFYTPWDKQFYPDLVR
;
A
#
# COMPACT_ATOMS: atom_id res chain seq x y z
N MET A 1 7.83 13.09 -7.81
CA MET A 1 6.36 13.22 -7.65
C MET A 1 6.00 12.94 -6.20
N PRO A 2 4.98 13.58 -5.62
CA PRO A 2 4.50 13.25 -4.28
C PRO A 2 4.01 11.80 -4.21
N GLY A 3 4.03 11.21 -3.01
CA GLY A 3 3.37 9.92 -2.77
C GLY A 3 1.87 10.03 -3.05
N PHE A 4 1.28 8.95 -3.57
CA PHE A 4 -0.16 8.89 -3.73
C PHE A 4 -0.68 7.70 -2.93
N ILE A 5 -1.02 7.98 -1.67
CA ILE A 5 -1.52 6.96 -0.74
C ILE A 5 -2.99 6.70 -1.04
N THR A 6 -3.31 5.48 -1.44
CA THR A 6 -4.68 5.10 -1.85
C THR A 6 -5.40 4.27 -0.81
N ASP A 7 -4.66 3.61 0.08
CA ASP A 7 -5.24 2.75 1.12
C ASP A 7 -4.35 2.70 2.36
N ILE A 8 -5.00 2.49 3.51
CA ILE A 8 -4.40 2.46 4.84
C ILE A 8 -4.98 1.26 5.60
N LEU A 9 -4.11 0.46 6.20
CA LEU A 9 -4.52 -0.70 6.99
C LEU A 9 -3.71 -0.78 8.29
N ILE A 10 -4.38 -1.06 9.40
CA ILE A 10 -3.74 -1.34 10.70
C ILE A 10 -3.83 -2.84 10.98
N SER A 11 -2.75 -3.45 11.49
CA SER A 11 -2.77 -4.85 11.91
C SER A 11 -3.67 -5.04 13.12
N LEU A 12 -4.27 -6.23 13.27
CA LEU A 12 -5.22 -6.52 14.33
C LEU A 12 -4.63 -6.40 15.75
N ASP A 13 -3.30 -6.51 15.87
CA ASP A 13 -2.56 -6.34 17.11
C ASP A 13 -2.12 -4.89 17.39
N ASP A 14 -2.58 -3.92 16.58
CA ASP A 14 -2.27 -2.50 16.65
C ASP A 14 -0.77 -2.14 16.60
N ARG A 15 0.10 -3.07 16.16
CA ARG A 15 1.54 -2.82 16.07
C ARG A 15 2.00 -2.22 14.76
N PHE A 16 1.29 -2.49 13.67
CA PHE A 16 1.73 -2.10 12.33
C PHE A 16 0.68 -1.32 11.55
N LEU A 17 1.15 -0.28 10.86
CA LEU A 17 0.42 0.50 9.87
C LEU A 17 0.99 0.20 8.49
N TYR A 18 0.13 -0.18 7.55
CA TYR A 18 0.48 -0.41 6.16
C TYR A 18 -0.10 0.72 5.29
N LEU A 19 0.74 1.26 4.41
CA LEU A 19 0.34 2.28 3.44
C LEU A 19 0.60 1.78 2.02
N SER A 20 -0.40 1.96 1.17
CA SER A 20 -0.35 1.65 -0.25
C SER A 20 -0.02 2.91 -1.05
N ASN A 21 1.17 2.97 -1.66
CA ASN A 21 1.64 4.14 -2.40
C ASN A 21 1.61 3.87 -3.91
N TRP A 22 0.46 4.15 -4.52
CA TRP A 22 0.12 3.73 -5.88
C TRP A 22 1.15 4.22 -6.90
N ILE A 23 1.41 5.53 -6.98
CA ILE A 23 2.34 6.11 -7.98
C ILE A 23 3.79 5.62 -7.80
N HIS A 24 4.28 5.50 -6.55
CA HIS A 24 5.64 4.98 -6.34
C HIS A 24 5.73 3.47 -6.57
N GLY A 25 4.59 2.78 -6.51
CA GLY A 25 4.48 1.36 -6.71
C GLY A 25 4.90 0.53 -5.52
N ASP A 26 5.02 1.11 -4.31
CA ASP A 26 5.52 0.42 -3.13
C ASP A 26 4.50 0.36 -1.99
N LEU A 27 4.66 -0.65 -1.14
CA LEU A 27 3.95 -0.77 0.13
C LEU A 27 4.90 -0.36 1.25
N ARG A 28 4.40 0.36 2.24
CA ARG A 28 5.20 0.77 3.40
C ARG A 28 4.58 0.23 4.67
N GLN A 29 5.42 -0.35 5.52
CA GLN A 29 5.05 -0.85 6.83
C GLN A 29 5.72 0.01 7.89
N TYR A 30 4.93 0.57 8.78
CA TYR A 30 5.37 1.36 9.91
C TYR A 30 5.05 0.61 11.20
N ASP A 31 6.01 0.56 12.11
CA ASP A 31 5.77 0.22 13.50
C ASP A 31 5.09 1.43 14.17
N ILE A 32 3.93 1.19 14.75
CA ILE A 32 3.09 2.17 15.45
C ILE A 32 2.85 1.78 16.91
N SER A 33 3.73 0.97 17.50
CA SER A 33 3.69 0.65 18.94
C SER A 33 3.71 1.92 19.81
N ASP A 34 4.30 3.01 19.31
CA ASP A 34 4.04 4.39 19.74
C ASP A 34 3.32 5.15 18.60
N PRO A 35 2.01 5.38 18.70
CA PRO A 35 1.23 6.03 17.64
C PRO A 35 1.68 7.46 17.32
N TRP A 36 2.35 8.14 18.26
CA TRP A 36 2.83 9.51 18.09
C TRP A 36 4.19 9.56 17.41
N ARG A 37 4.86 8.41 17.29
CA ARG A 37 6.19 8.29 16.68
C ARG A 37 6.28 7.09 15.74
N PRO A 38 5.50 7.05 14.64
CA PRO A 38 5.56 5.96 13.67
C PRO A 38 6.97 5.79 13.08
N ARG A 39 7.43 4.55 12.96
CA ARG A 39 8.76 4.23 12.42
C ARG A 39 8.64 3.35 11.19
N LEU A 40 9.21 3.76 10.06
CA LEU A 40 9.28 2.90 8.89
C LEU A 40 10.16 1.69 9.19
N VAL A 41 9.59 0.48 9.07
CA VAL A 41 10.28 -0.80 9.34
C VAL A 41 10.30 -1.74 8.15
N GLY A 42 9.44 -1.50 7.16
CA GLY A 42 9.40 -2.30 5.95
C GLY A 42 9.02 -1.48 4.72
N GLN A 43 9.64 -1.81 3.59
CA GLN A 43 9.26 -1.31 2.28
C GLN A 43 9.15 -2.51 1.34
N GLY A 44 7.95 -2.74 0.83
CA GLY A 44 7.65 -3.82 -0.09
C GLY A 44 8.36 -3.65 -1.44
N LYS A 45 8.46 -4.75 -2.19
CA LYS A 45 8.90 -4.71 -3.58
C LYS A 45 7.91 -3.91 -4.43
N ARG A 46 8.41 -3.39 -5.55
CA ARG A 46 7.60 -2.64 -6.49
C ARG A 46 6.51 -3.54 -7.11
N VAL A 47 5.27 -3.07 -7.06
CA VAL A 47 4.09 -3.72 -7.64
C VAL A 47 3.75 -3.01 -8.95
N GLN A 48 3.68 -3.77 -10.05
CA GLN A 48 3.32 -3.24 -11.36
C GLN A 48 1.85 -2.78 -11.36
N GLY A 49 1.57 -1.58 -11.88
CA GLY A 49 0.25 -0.95 -11.78
C GLY A 49 0.01 -0.20 -10.48
N GLY A 50 0.97 -0.24 -9.55
CA GLY A 50 0.85 0.37 -8.23
C GLY A 50 0.01 -0.49 -7.29
N PRO A 51 0.38 -0.62 -6.00
CA PRO A 51 -0.55 -1.21 -5.03
C PRO A 51 -1.69 -0.21 -4.81
N GLN A 52 -2.92 -0.70 -4.73
CA GLN A 52 -4.11 0.12 -4.49
C GLN A 52 -4.78 -0.30 -3.19
N MET A 53 -5.75 -1.22 -3.22
CA MET A 53 -6.36 -1.77 -2.01
C MET A 53 -5.51 -2.88 -1.43
N ILE A 54 -5.46 -2.94 -0.11
CA ILE A 54 -4.71 -3.93 0.64
C ILE A 54 -5.56 -4.60 1.71
N GLN A 55 -5.28 -5.87 1.98
CA GLN A 55 -5.91 -6.62 3.06
C GLN A 55 -4.86 -7.49 3.76
N LEU A 56 -4.78 -7.39 5.08
CA LEU A 56 -3.92 -8.24 5.90
C LEU A 56 -4.68 -9.48 6.36
N SER A 57 -4.02 -10.64 6.36
CA SER A 57 -4.53 -11.84 7.00
C SER A 57 -4.70 -11.62 8.51
N LEU A 58 -5.65 -12.33 9.12
CA LEU A 58 -5.94 -12.21 10.56
C LEU A 58 -4.73 -12.57 11.44
N ASP A 59 -3.87 -13.48 10.97
CA ASP A 59 -2.61 -13.86 11.63
C ASP A 59 -1.48 -12.81 11.45
N GLY A 60 -1.70 -11.75 10.68
CA GLY A 60 -0.73 -10.68 10.43
C GLY A 60 0.44 -11.05 9.51
N THR A 61 0.44 -12.24 8.90
CA THR A 61 1.61 -12.76 8.16
C THR A 61 1.59 -12.49 6.65
N ARG A 62 0.44 -12.16 6.07
CA ARG A 62 0.25 -12.03 4.61
C ARG A 62 -0.54 -10.79 4.27
N LEU A 63 0.00 -9.97 3.38
CA LEU A 63 -0.66 -8.80 2.83
C LEU A 63 -1.06 -9.07 1.38
N TYR A 64 -2.36 -9.03 1.11
CA TYR A 64 -2.95 -9.16 -0.22
C TYR A 64 -3.16 -7.79 -0.84
N VAL A 65 -3.01 -7.69 -2.16
CA VAL A 65 -2.91 -6.41 -2.88
C VAL A 65 -3.65 -6.50 -4.21
N THR A 66 -4.44 -5.46 -4.53
CA THR A 66 -4.95 -5.19 -5.88
C THR A 66 -4.31 -3.92 -6.44
N THR A 67 -4.45 -3.67 -7.75
CA THR A 67 -3.67 -2.62 -8.43
C THR A 67 -4.48 -1.53 -9.14
N SER A 68 -5.73 -1.81 -9.51
CA SER A 68 -6.60 -0.83 -10.18
C SER A 68 -7.14 0.18 -9.18
N PHE A 69 -7.13 1.47 -9.53
CA PHE A 69 -7.66 2.55 -8.69
C PHE A 69 -8.95 3.12 -9.27
N TYR A 70 -8.86 3.69 -10.47
CA TYR A 70 -9.98 4.31 -11.14
C TYR A 70 -9.68 4.38 -12.63
N THR A 71 -10.54 3.82 -13.48
CA THR A 71 -10.24 3.54 -14.89
C THR A 71 -9.59 4.70 -15.66
N PRO A 72 -10.07 5.96 -15.58
CA PRO A 72 -9.38 7.09 -16.22
C PRO A 72 -7.95 7.32 -15.74
N TRP A 73 -7.68 7.14 -14.45
CA TRP A 73 -6.35 7.32 -13.87
C TRP A 73 -5.45 6.13 -14.17
N ASP A 74 -5.99 4.92 -14.12
CA ASP A 74 -5.25 3.72 -14.54
C ASP A 74 -4.76 3.89 -15.99
N LYS A 75 -5.61 4.40 -16.90
CA LYS A 75 -5.23 4.71 -18.28
C LYS A 75 -4.19 5.82 -18.39
N GLN A 76 -4.22 6.81 -17.52
CA GLN A 76 -3.29 7.94 -17.53
C GLN A 76 -1.90 7.56 -17.00
N PHE A 77 -1.85 6.83 -15.89
CA PHE A 77 -0.61 6.54 -15.16
C PHE A 77 -0.02 5.15 -15.48
N TYR A 78 -0.84 4.20 -15.92
CA TYR A 78 -0.45 2.84 -16.28
C TYR A 78 -1.08 2.39 -17.62
N PRO A 79 -0.90 3.14 -18.72
CA PRO A 79 -1.55 2.85 -20.00
C PRO A 79 -1.26 1.44 -20.52
N ASP A 80 -0.05 0.91 -20.29
CA ASP A 80 0.37 -0.41 -20.77
C ASP A 80 -0.34 -1.59 -20.09
N LEU A 81 -1.05 -1.33 -18.99
CA LEU A 81 -1.74 -2.36 -18.20
C LEU A 81 -3.25 -2.38 -18.45
N VAL A 82 -3.78 -1.37 -19.13
CA VAL A 82 -5.21 -1.26 -19.40
C VAL A 82 -5.48 -1.76 -20.82
N ARG A 83 -6.37 -2.75 -20.94
CA ARG A 83 -6.88 -3.23 -22.23
C ARG A 83 -8.13 -2.46 -22.68
#